data_AF-A0A0K8URT2-F1
#
_entry.id   AF-A0A0K8URT2-F1
#
_cell.length_a   1.000
_cell.length_b   1.000
_cell.length_c   1.000
_cell.angle_alpha   90.00
_cell.angle_beta   90.00
_cell.angle_gamma   90.00
#
_symmetry.space_group_name_H-M   'P 1'
#
loop_
_entity.id
_entity.type
_entity.pdbx_description
1 polymer ?
#
loop_
_entity_poly.entity_id
_entity_poly.type
_entity_poly.pdbx_seq_one_letter_code
_entity_poly.pdbx_strand_id
1 'polypeptide(L)'
;MLLQINLLLRQQKLINNRRRRSQQKKKSTENNPIRGLPKSGRPWKTPKQKFTTIKKTTKRLSFEKKQELRNELRHVKELSKEIKEQRKEAAVQKNQRRVENAERRLANERRAEVVQIIKNPSKLKRLKKKQMRMIEKRDVSQVKAV
;
A
#
# COMPACT_ATOMS: atom_id res chain seq x y z
N MET A 1 -10.32 -24.63 -23.40
CA MET A 1 -9.17 -25.55 -23.21
C MET A 1 -7.86 -24.83 -22.88
N LEU A 2 -7.42 -23.84 -23.67
CA LEU A 2 -6.15 -23.13 -23.45
C LEU A 2 -6.03 -22.44 -22.07
N LEU A 3 -7.14 -21.90 -21.54
CA LEU A 3 -7.18 -21.30 -20.19
C LEU A 3 -6.92 -22.33 -19.08
N GLN A 4 -7.45 -23.55 -19.23
CA GLN A 4 -7.26 -24.66 -18.28
C GLN A 4 -5.80 -25.13 -18.28
N ILE A 5 -5.19 -25.22 -19.47
CA ILE A 5 -3.78 -25.58 -19.66
C ILE A 5 -2.86 -24.53 -19.04
N ASN A 6 -3.14 -23.23 -19.27
CA ASN A 6 -2.36 -22.13 -18.68
C ASN A 6 -2.49 -22.06 -17.16
N LEU A 7 -3.67 -22.34 -16.61
CA LEU A 7 -3.89 -22.42 -15.16
C LEU A 7 -3.08 -23.57 -14.55
N LEU A 8 -3.10 -24.74 -15.20
CA LEU A 8 -2.38 -25.93 -14.74
C LEU A 8 -0.86 -25.75 -14.81
N LEU A 9 -0.34 -25.19 -15.91
CA LEU A 9 1.07 -24.81 -16.04
C LEU A 9 1.51 -23.81 -14.96
N ARG A 10 0.66 -22.83 -14.64
CA ARG A 10 0.92 -21.86 -13.56
C ARG A 10 0.94 -22.54 -12.19
N GLN A 11 0.01 -23.46 -11.91
CA GLN A 11 0.00 -24.25 -10.68
C GLN A 11 1.27 -25.13 -10.58
N GLN A 12 1.65 -25.81 -11.66
CA GLN A 12 2.86 -26.62 -11.72
C GLN A 12 4.12 -25.79 -11.44
N LYS A 13 4.20 -24.58 -12.01
CA LYS A 13 5.31 -23.63 -11.80
C LYS A 13 5.38 -23.17 -10.34
N LEU A 14 4.24 -22.88 -9.71
CA LEU A 14 4.18 -22.53 -8.29
C LEU A 14 4.63 -23.68 -7.38
N ILE A 15 4.20 -24.91 -7.67
CA ILE A 15 4.61 -26.12 -6.94
C ILE A 15 6.12 -26.34 -7.06
N ASN A 16 6.67 -26.24 -8.28
CA ASN A 16 8.10 -26.40 -8.52
C ASN A 16 8.94 -25.31 -7.83
N ASN A 17 8.45 -24.07 -7.78
CA ASN A 17 9.13 -22.98 -7.09
C ASN A 17 9.10 -23.18 -5.55
N ARG A 18 8.00 -23.70 -5.00
CA ARG A 18 7.92 -24.12 -3.58
C ARG A 18 8.90 -25.25 -3.27
N ARG A 19 8.99 -26.27 -4.14
CA ARG A 19 9.97 -27.38 -4.01
C ARG A 19 11.41 -26.88 -4.08
N ARG A 20 11.74 -25.97 -5.01
CA ARG A 20 13.07 -25.33 -5.08
C ARG A 20 13.40 -24.55 -3.81
N ARG A 21 12.46 -23.74 -3.31
CA ARG A 21 12.62 -22.99 -2.05
C ARG A 21 12.82 -23.91 -0.84
N SER A 22 12.08 -25.02 -0.75
CA SER A 22 12.25 -25.97 0.37
C SER A 22 13.60 -26.70 0.31
N GLN A 23 14.10 -27.01 -0.89
CA GLN A 23 15.45 -27.57 -1.08
C GLN A 23 16.56 -26.54 -0.80
N GLN A 24 16.36 -25.26 -1.16
CA GLN A 24 17.28 -24.18 -0.79
C GLN A 24 17.33 -23.96 0.73
N LYS A 25 16.20 -24.12 1.43
CA LYS A 25 16.14 -24.00 2.90
C LYS A 25 16.82 -25.16 3.65
N LYS A 26 17.07 -26.29 2.97
CA LYS A 26 17.75 -27.47 3.55
C LYS A 26 19.28 -27.46 3.38
N LYS A 27 19.85 -26.56 2.57
CA LYS A 27 21.31 -26.45 2.44
C LYS A 27 21.86 -25.43 3.44
N SER A 28 22.43 -25.92 4.55
CA SER A 28 23.57 -25.36 5.33
C SER A 28 23.52 -25.58 6.86
N THR A 29 23.10 -26.75 7.34
CA THR A 29 23.36 -27.17 8.74
C THR A 29 24.10 -28.51 8.86
N GLU A 30 24.66 -29.07 7.78
CA GLU A 30 25.40 -30.33 7.88
C GLU A 30 26.73 -30.20 8.64
N ASN A 31 27.32 -29.00 8.69
CA ASN A 31 28.61 -28.76 9.35
C ASN A 31 28.51 -28.12 10.75
N ASN A 32 27.30 -27.93 11.29
CA ASN A 32 27.13 -27.44 12.65
C ASN A 32 26.58 -28.59 13.52
N PRO A 33 27.26 -29.00 14.58
CA PRO A 33 26.73 -30.03 15.47
C PRO A 33 25.36 -29.57 16.00
N ILE A 34 24.39 -30.48 16.04
CA ILE A 34 23.04 -30.21 16.56
C ILE A 34 23.20 -29.88 18.05
N ARG A 35 23.17 -28.59 18.38
CA ARG A 35 23.26 -28.08 19.75
C ARG A 35 21.85 -28.01 20.34
N GLY A 36 21.67 -28.52 21.56
CA GLY A 36 20.39 -28.45 22.28
C GLY A 36 19.97 -27.01 22.62
N LEU A 37 18.71 -26.85 23.03
CA LEU A 37 18.18 -25.56 23.50
C LEU A 37 18.74 -25.26 24.91
N PRO A 38 19.25 -24.04 25.18
CA PRO A 38 19.74 -23.66 26.50
C PRO A 38 18.59 -23.45 27.49
N LYS A 39 18.77 -23.93 28.73
CA LYS A 39 17.81 -23.79 29.83
C LYS A 39 17.40 -22.34 30.13
N SER A 40 18.30 -21.37 29.87
CA SER A 40 18.07 -19.94 30.11
C SER A 40 17.39 -19.19 28.97
N GLY A 41 17.05 -19.86 27.86
CA GLY A 41 16.48 -19.22 26.65
C GLY A 41 17.45 -18.29 25.91
N ARG A 42 18.67 -18.07 26.43
CA ARG A 42 19.66 -17.20 25.82
C ARG A 42 20.49 -17.97 24.78
N PRO A 43 20.57 -17.52 23.52
CA PRO A 43 21.25 -18.27 22.47
C PRO A 43 22.73 -18.48 22.78
N TRP A 44 23.22 -19.71 22.58
CA TRP A 44 24.65 -20.02 22.65
C TRP A 44 25.43 -19.28 21.56
N LYS A 45 26.71 -18.98 21.84
CA LYS A 45 27.63 -18.41 20.85
C LYS A 45 27.80 -19.40 19.68
N THR A 46 27.55 -18.95 18.44
CA THR A 46 27.82 -19.76 17.24
C THR A 46 29.33 -19.87 17.00
N PRO A 47 29.82 -21.00 16.48
CA PRO A 47 31.23 -21.13 16.13
C PRO A 47 31.56 -20.10 15.03
N LYS A 48 32.54 -19.23 15.30
CA LYS A 48 33.05 -18.28 14.31
C LYS A 48 33.83 -19.05 13.25
N GLN A 49 33.59 -18.77 11.96
CA GLN A 49 34.44 -19.29 10.90
C GLN A 49 35.86 -18.71 11.03
N LYS A 50 36.88 -19.53 10.80
CA LYS A 50 38.28 -19.06 10.76
C LYS A 50 38.44 -18.10 9.58
N PHE A 51 39.20 -17.02 9.77
CA PHE A 51 39.45 -16.02 8.71
C PHE A 51 40.12 -16.64 7.47
N THR A 52 40.81 -17.77 7.63
CA THR A 52 41.41 -18.56 6.55
C THR A 52 40.39 -19.27 5.65
N THR A 53 39.18 -19.57 6.15
CA THR A 53 38.10 -20.19 5.37
C THR A 53 37.44 -19.19 4.42
N ILE A 54 37.56 -17.89 4.69
CA ILE A 54 36.98 -16.83 3.86
C ILE A 54 37.85 -16.67 2.61
N LYS A 55 37.31 -17.00 1.44
CA LYS A 55 37.96 -16.76 0.15
C LYS A 55 38.11 -15.25 -0.06
N LYS A 56 39.32 -14.72 0.15
CA LYS A 56 39.63 -13.29 0.05
C LYS A 56 39.54 -12.76 -1.38
N THR A 57 39.73 -13.61 -2.38
CA THR A 57 39.82 -13.22 -3.79
C THR A 57 38.66 -13.77 -4.59
N THR A 58 37.75 -12.89 -5.01
CA THR A 58 36.77 -13.19 -6.05
C THR A 58 37.37 -12.83 -7.40
N LYS A 59 37.23 -13.69 -8.41
CA LYS A 59 37.71 -13.40 -9.77
C LYS A 59 37.06 -12.12 -10.27
N ARG A 60 37.87 -11.20 -10.81
CA ARG A 60 37.35 -9.95 -11.39
C ARG A 60 36.49 -10.29 -12.61
N LEU A 61 35.34 -9.63 -12.72
CA LEU A 61 34.48 -9.75 -13.91
C LEU A 61 35.20 -9.16 -15.14
N SER A 62 34.96 -9.78 -16.31
CA SER A 62 35.37 -9.20 -17.60
C SER A 62 34.63 -7.87 -17.84
N PHE A 63 35.17 -7.06 -18.76
CA PHE A 63 34.57 -5.76 -19.08
C PHE A 63 33.15 -5.89 -19.62
N GLU A 64 32.92 -6.83 -20.52
CA GLU A 64 31.61 -7.15 -21.10
C GLU A 64 30.57 -7.45 -20.02
N LYS A 65 30.88 -8.34 -19.08
CA LYS A 65 29.99 -8.67 -17.95
C LYS A 65 29.70 -7.48 -17.03
N LYS A 66 30.64 -6.54 -16.88
CA LYS A 66 30.38 -5.30 -16.14
C LYS A 66 29.43 -4.39 -16.90
N GLN A 67 29.52 -4.34 -18.22
CA GLN A 67 28.64 -3.52 -19.04
C GLN A 67 27.22 -4.08 -19.06
N GLU A 68 27.08 -5.40 -19.20
CA GLU A 68 25.79 -6.10 -19.06
C GLU A 68 25.14 -5.78 -17.71
N LEU A 69 25.88 -5.95 -16.61
CA LEU A 69 25.37 -5.64 -15.27
C LEU A 69 24.94 -4.17 -15.12
N ARG A 70 25.67 -3.23 -15.72
CA ARG A 70 25.30 -1.81 -15.70
C ARG A 70 24.00 -1.57 -16.47
N ASN A 71 23.82 -2.22 -17.61
CA ASN A 71 22.62 -2.12 -18.43
C ASN A 71 21.41 -2.72 -17.71
N GLU A 72 21.56 -3.91 -17.11
CA GLU A 72 20.52 -4.55 -16.29
C GLU A 72 20.12 -3.66 -15.11
N LEU A 73 21.10 -3.12 -14.37
CA LEU A 73 20.82 -2.22 -13.25
C LEU A 73 20.11 -0.93 -13.69
N ARG A 74 20.45 -0.39 -14.86
CA ARG A 74 19.76 0.77 -15.44
C ARG A 74 18.30 0.43 -15.76
N HIS A 75 18.08 -0.68 -16.45
CA HIS A 75 16.75 -1.14 -16.81
C HIS A 75 15.87 -1.41 -15.57
N VAL A 76 16.40 -2.08 -14.55
CA VAL A 76 15.67 -2.32 -13.29
C VAL A 76 15.32 -1.01 -12.58
N LYS A 77 16.21 -0.01 -12.60
CA LYS A 77 15.94 1.31 -12.01
C LYS A 77 14.85 2.05 -12.77
N GLU A 78 14.87 2.02 -14.09
CA GLU A 78 13.85 2.62 -14.95
C GLU A 78 12.47 2.00 -14.67
N LEU A 79 12.39 0.66 -14.67
CA LEU A 79 11.15 -0.05 -14.35
C LEU A 79 10.66 0.27 -12.93
N SER A 80 11.56 0.32 -11.95
CA SER A 80 11.18 0.71 -10.59
C SER A 80 10.69 2.16 -10.51
N LYS A 81 11.23 3.06 -11.33
CA LYS A 81 10.81 4.47 -11.38
C LYS A 81 9.40 4.56 -11.97
N GLU A 82 9.16 3.89 -13.09
CA GLU A 82 7.85 3.85 -13.76
C GLU A 82 6.76 3.33 -12.82
N ILE A 83 7.02 2.23 -12.09
CA ILE A 83 6.05 1.69 -11.12
C ILE A 83 5.74 2.70 -10.00
N LYS A 84 6.74 3.45 -9.52
CA LYS A 84 6.53 4.47 -8.48
C LYS A 84 5.73 5.65 -9.02
N GLU A 85 6.00 6.06 -10.25
CA GLU A 85 5.32 7.16 -10.94
C GLU A 85 3.84 6.82 -11.17
N GLN A 86 3.54 5.64 -11.73
CA GLN A 86 2.17 5.15 -11.89
C GLN A 86 1.40 5.12 -10.56
N ARG A 87 2.05 4.67 -9.47
CA ARG A 87 1.43 4.68 -8.13
C ARG A 87 1.15 6.09 -7.62
N LYS A 88 2.06 7.03 -7.87
CA LYS A 88 1.91 8.45 -7.49
C LYS A 88 0.77 9.09 -8.27
N GLU A 89 0.72 8.90 -9.59
CA GLU A 89 -0.34 9.42 -10.46
C GLU A 89 -1.72 8.88 -10.04
N ALA A 90 -1.83 7.57 -9.79
CA ALA A 90 -3.07 6.97 -9.31
C ALA A 90 -3.53 7.57 -7.95
N ALA A 91 -2.59 7.85 -7.05
CA ALA A 91 -2.89 8.47 -5.76
C ALA A 91 -3.37 9.93 -5.93
N VAL A 92 -2.71 10.70 -6.80
CA VAL A 92 -3.10 12.08 -7.13
C VAL A 92 -4.49 12.12 -7.75
N GLN A 93 -4.76 11.28 -8.75
CA GLN A 93 -6.09 11.20 -9.39
C GLN A 93 -7.17 10.81 -8.39
N LYS A 94 -6.90 9.86 -7.48
CA LYS A 94 -7.82 9.48 -6.41
C LYS A 94 -8.10 10.65 -5.46
N ASN A 95 -7.09 11.45 -5.14
CA ASN A 95 -7.25 12.62 -4.29
C ASN A 95 -8.09 13.70 -4.99
N GLN A 96 -7.79 14.01 -6.25
CA GLN A 96 -8.55 14.97 -7.06
C GLN A 96 -10.03 14.58 -7.14
N ARG A 97 -10.33 13.31 -7.42
CA ARG A 97 -11.72 12.80 -7.42
C ARG A 97 -12.41 12.96 -6.07
N ARG A 98 -11.69 12.78 -4.96
CA ARG A 98 -12.25 12.96 -3.61
C ARG A 98 -12.58 14.43 -3.33
N VAL A 99 -11.68 15.33 -3.70
CA VAL A 99 -11.87 16.78 -3.55
C VAL A 99 -13.06 17.23 -4.39
N GLU A 100 -13.10 16.86 -5.67
CA GLU A 100 -14.21 17.22 -6.57
C GLU A 100 -15.55 16.67 -6.07
N ASN A 101 -15.59 15.41 -5.62
CA ASN A 101 -16.80 14.82 -5.06
C ASN A 101 -17.25 15.50 -3.76
N ALA A 102 -16.31 15.95 -2.92
CA ALA A 102 -16.61 16.69 -1.70
C ALA A 102 -17.16 18.09 -2.01
N GLU A 103 -16.56 18.80 -2.97
CA GLU A 103 -17.05 20.09 -3.46
C GLU A 103 -18.45 19.96 -4.07
N ARG A 104 -18.67 18.94 -4.92
CA ARG A 104 -19.98 18.64 -5.50
C ARG A 104 -21.01 18.31 -4.43
N ARG A 105 -20.63 17.56 -3.39
CA ARG A 105 -21.52 17.26 -2.26
C ARG A 105 -21.90 18.54 -1.53
N LEU A 106 -20.93 19.39 -1.19
CA LEU A 106 -21.19 20.66 -0.51
C LEU A 106 -22.09 21.58 -1.34
N ALA A 107 -21.87 21.66 -2.65
CA ALA A 107 -22.71 22.43 -3.56
C ALA A 107 -24.15 21.86 -3.64
N ASN A 108 -24.28 20.53 -3.70
CA ASN A 108 -25.58 19.85 -3.70
C ASN A 108 -26.31 20.02 -2.36
N GLU A 109 -25.62 19.94 -1.23
CA GLU A 109 -26.18 20.20 0.10
C GLU A 109 -26.72 21.63 0.18
N ARG A 110 -25.93 22.63 -0.24
CA ARG A 110 -26.39 24.04 -0.32
C ARG A 110 -27.59 24.22 -1.25
N ARG A 111 -27.62 23.54 -2.39
CA ARG A 111 -28.71 23.63 -3.36
C ARG A 111 -29.98 22.91 -2.89
N ALA A 112 -29.83 21.79 -2.19
CA ALA A 112 -30.93 20.99 -1.66
C ALA A 112 -31.47 21.54 -0.34
N GLU A 113 -30.75 22.46 0.29
CA GLU A 113 -31.24 23.18 1.47
C GLU A 113 -32.54 23.91 1.12
N VAL A 114 -33.62 23.58 1.82
CA VAL A 114 -34.93 24.23 1.69
C VAL A 114 -35.17 25.02 2.96
N VAL A 115 -35.24 26.34 2.85
CA VAL A 115 -35.39 27.24 4.00
C VAL A 115 -36.82 27.79 4.03
N GLN A 116 -37.40 27.85 5.23
CA GLN A 116 -38.69 28.50 5.47
C GLN A 116 -38.46 29.91 6.00
N ILE A 117 -39.04 30.92 5.33
CA ILE A 117 -38.88 32.31 5.77
C ILE A 117 -39.86 32.61 6.92
N ILE A 118 -39.32 32.84 8.11
CA ILE A 118 -40.12 33.27 9.27
C ILE A 118 -40.29 34.79 9.22
N LYS A 119 -41.39 35.27 8.61
CA LYS A 119 -41.69 36.71 8.52
C LYS A 119 -42.07 37.36 9.86
N ASN A 120 -42.65 36.60 10.79
CA ASN A 120 -43.15 37.13 12.07
C ASN A 120 -42.34 36.59 13.26
N PRO A 121 -41.65 37.46 14.03
CA PRO A 121 -40.77 37.04 15.14
C PRO A 121 -41.55 36.49 16.35
N SER A 122 -42.83 36.82 16.51
CA SER A 122 -43.68 36.28 17.57
C SER A 122 -43.88 34.76 17.45
N LYS A 123 -43.68 34.19 16.25
CA LYS A 123 -43.71 32.73 16.06
C LYS A 123 -42.58 32.02 16.81
N LEU A 124 -41.37 32.60 16.86
CA LEU A 124 -40.23 32.01 17.58
C LEU A 124 -40.50 31.94 19.10
N LYS A 125 -41.14 32.98 19.65
CA LYS A 125 -41.47 33.04 21.08
C LYS A 125 -42.53 32.02 21.51
N ARG A 126 -43.32 31.50 20.58
CA ARG A 126 -44.38 30.50 20.84
C ARG A 126 -43.91 29.05 20.70
N LEU A 127 -42.70 28.81 20.19
CA LEU A 127 -42.17 27.47 19.98
C LEU A 127 -41.67 26.82 21.28
N LYS A 128 -41.73 25.48 21.34
CA LYS A 128 -41.16 24.73 22.46
C LYS A 128 -39.63 24.85 22.46
N LYS A 129 -39.02 24.81 23.65
CA LYS A 129 -37.56 24.86 23.84
C LYS A 129 -36.79 23.85 22.97
N LYS A 130 -37.32 22.66 22.72
CA LYS A 130 -36.68 21.64 21.85
C LYS A 130 -36.66 22.07 20.37
N GLN A 131 -37.74 22.65 19.87
CA GLN A 131 -37.83 23.15 18.49
C GLN A 131 -36.90 24.35 18.28
N MET A 132 -36.81 25.25 19.27
CA MET A 132 -35.86 26.38 19.23
C MET A 132 -34.40 25.95 19.11
N ARG A 133 -34.01 24.80 19.67
CA ARG A 133 -32.66 24.25 19.54
C ARG A 133 -32.38 23.62 18.17
N MET A 134 -33.42 23.29 17.40
CA MET A 134 -33.31 22.68 16.06
C MET A 134 -33.28 23.73 14.94
N ILE A 135 -33.57 25.00 15.24
CA ILE A 135 -33.57 26.08 14.25
C ILE A 135 -32.13 26.56 14.04
N GLU A 136 -31.67 26.48 12.79
CA GLU A 136 -30.40 27.06 12.35
C GLU A 136 -30.67 28.29 11.49
N LYS A 137 -29.83 29.33 11.63
CA LYS A 137 -29.93 30.52 10.78
C LYS A 137 -29.14 30.28 9.49
N ARG A 138 -29.76 30.57 8.35
CA ARG A 138 -29.20 30.39 7.01
C ARG A 138 -29.39 31.63 6.15
N ASP A 139 -28.47 31.86 5.23
CA ASP A 139 -28.55 32.96 4.28
C ASP A 139 -29.55 32.65 3.16
N VAL A 140 -30.49 33.55 2.93
CA VAL A 140 -31.58 33.38 1.97
C VAL A 140 -31.27 33.88 0.57
N SER A 141 -30.11 34.53 0.37
CA SER A 141 -29.75 35.15 -0.92
C SER A 141 -29.49 34.15 -2.05
N GLN A 142 -29.18 32.89 -1.72
CA GLN A 142 -28.74 31.87 -2.67
C GLN A 142 -29.65 30.60 -2.65
N VAL A 143 -30.68 30.56 -1.80
CA VAL A 143 -31.42 29.33 -1.48
C VAL A 143 -32.89 29.46 -1.90
N LYS A 144 -33.49 28.33 -2.34
CA LYS A 144 -34.91 28.27 -2.72
C LYS A 144 -35.78 28.29 -1.45
N ALA A 145 -36.42 29.42 -1.19
CA ALA A 145 -37.34 29.57 -0.08
C ALA A 145 -38.73 28.99 -0.40
N VAL A 146 -39.37 28.39 0.61
CA VAL A 146 -40.78 27.95 0.61
C VAL A 146 -41.59 28.81 1.58
#